data_AF-A0A2N2E046-F1
#
_entry.id   AF-A0A2N2E046-F1
#
_cell.length_a   1.000
_cell.length_b   1.000
_cell.length_c   1.000
_cell.angle_alpha   90.00
_cell.angle_beta   90.00
_cell.angle_gamma   90.00
#
_symmetry.space_group_name_H-M   'P 1'
#
loop_
_entity.id
_entity.type
_entity.pdbx_description
1 polymer ?
#
loop_
_entity_poly.entity_id
_entity_poly.type
_entity_poly.pdbx_seq_one_letter_code
_entity_poly.pdbx_strand_id
1 'polypeptide(L)'
;MNSSLQTRAIAEGGLMAVMTTLIALAGLYIPFMQFFIFFIWTIPSVIVIVRHGLTVGLISIAAASILIFMLAGPLSAIMAAIQIGSLALVYGYAFRNGWKAASTLLAGAIIMVGATLLLYYTVFLITGINNLNIFSQLNEVLEPTIEMYKNLGIIDPAKGITEGAVREIIQKYFQLLTYLFPAFFAMAGIASAYLNLFAAQKILHRFGIDVPILPQFRHWNLPWWVVWGLITGLGLNLAGKYWGNYIIEMLGSNIMLLYMPMLFILGLSVIMFYYHKYLSGQVIYRIMIPFLIFFMLPYSTMLLSILGLLDLFFNYRRLSGEN
;
A
#
# COMPACT_ATOMS: atom_id res chain seq x y z
N MET A 1 -35.41 -21.15 -0.86
CA MET A 1 -34.99 -19.73 -0.69
C MET A 1 -36.08 -18.85 -1.29
N ASN A 2 -36.66 -17.92 -0.52
CA ASN A 2 -37.79 -17.08 -0.94
C ASN A 2 -37.44 -16.17 -2.13
N SER A 3 -38.31 -16.11 -3.14
CA SER A 3 -38.13 -15.31 -4.36
C SER A 3 -37.91 -13.82 -4.10
N SER A 4 -38.56 -13.26 -3.08
CA SER A 4 -38.40 -11.84 -2.68
C SER A 4 -36.98 -11.49 -2.20
N LEU A 5 -36.30 -12.42 -1.51
CA LEU A 5 -34.92 -12.24 -1.07
C LEU A 5 -33.96 -12.26 -2.26
N GLN A 6 -34.23 -13.08 -3.28
CA GLN A 6 -33.43 -13.11 -4.52
C GLN A 6 -33.60 -11.84 -5.34
N THR A 7 -34.83 -11.33 -5.49
CA THR A 7 -35.08 -10.08 -6.23
C THR A 7 -34.38 -8.88 -5.58
N ARG A 8 -34.45 -8.78 -4.24
CA ARG A 8 -33.76 -7.71 -3.50
C ARG A 8 -32.24 -7.81 -3.61
N ALA A 9 -31.69 -9.01 -3.53
CA ALA A 9 -30.25 -9.23 -3.67
C ALA A 9 -29.74 -8.84 -5.07
N ILE A 10 -30.49 -9.17 -6.13
CA ILE A 10 -30.15 -8.79 -7.51
C ILE A 10 -30.25 -7.27 -7.69
N ALA A 11 -31.30 -6.63 -7.17
CA ALA A 11 -31.47 -5.18 -7.27
C ALA A 11 -30.37 -4.40 -6.53
N GLU A 12 -30.06 -4.77 -5.29
CA GLU A 12 -28.96 -4.17 -4.52
C GLU A 12 -27.60 -4.46 -5.18
N GLY A 13 -27.38 -5.66 -5.70
CA GLY A 13 -26.17 -6.04 -6.42
C GLY A 13 -25.96 -5.21 -7.69
N GLY A 14 -27.03 -4.97 -8.46
CA GLY A 14 -27.01 -4.13 -9.66
C GLY A 14 -26.72 -2.66 -9.32
N LEU A 15 -27.39 -2.11 -8.30
CA LEU A 15 -27.14 -0.74 -7.84
C LEU A 15 -25.68 -0.54 -7.43
N MET A 16 -25.11 -1.48 -6.68
CA MET A 16 -23.73 -1.41 -6.22
C MET A 16 -22.72 -1.63 -7.35
N ALA A 17 -23.09 -2.40 -8.39
CA ALA A 17 -22.28 -2.51 -9.61
C ALA A 17 -22.20 -1.17 -10.34
N VAL A 18 -23.34 -0.48 -10.48
CA VAL A 18 -23.40 0.87 -11.06
C VAL A 18 -22.60 1.85 -10.22
N MET A 19 -22.73 1.83 -8.89
CA MET A 19 -21.95 2.69 -7.99
C MET A 19 -20.45 2.43 -8.11
N THR A 20 -20.03 1.16 -8.13
CA THR A 20 -18.62 0.77 -8.33
C THR A 20 -18.09 1.32 -9.65
N THR A 21 -18.89 1.18 -10.72
CA THR A 21 -18.56 1.70 -12.06
C THR A 21 -18.40 3.21 -12.05
N LEU A 22 -19.38 3.95 -11.51
CA LEU A 22 -19.33 5.42 -11.47
C LEU A 22 -18.12 5.92 -10.67
N ILE A 23 -17.83 5.30 -9.53
CA ILE A 23 -16.65 5.64 -8.72
C ILE A 23 -15.38 5.35 -9.52
N ALA A 24 -15.26 4.18 -10.17
CA ALA A 24 -14.09 3.85 -10.98
C ALA A 24 -13.87 4.84 -12.15
N LEU A 25 -14.94 5.18 -12.89
CA LEU A 25 -14.88 6.12 -14.00
C LEU A 25 -14.54 7.54 -13.56
N ALA A 26 -15.09 7.99 -12.43
CA ALA A 26 -14.72 9.28 -11.86
C ALA A 26 -13.22 9.34 -11.52
N GLY A 27 -12.63 8.23 -11.05
CA GLY A 27 -11.21 8.16 -10.76
C GLY A 27 -10.34 8.15 -12.01
N LEU A 28 -10.88 7.66 -13.12
CA LEU A 28 -10.19 7.61 -14.40
C LEU A 28 -10.21 8.95 -15.13
N TYR A 29 -11.33 9.66 -15.09
CA TYR A 29 -11.52 10.89 -15.88
C TYR A 29 -11.34 12.21 -15.11
N ILE A 30 -11.33 12.18 -13.78
CA ILE A 30 -11.15 13.38 -12.95
C ILE A 30 -9.80 13.28 -12.21
N PRO A 31 -8.72 13.90 -12.70
CA PRO A 31 -7.36 13.70 -12.19
C PRO A 31 -7.22 13.91 -10.67
N PHE A 32 -7.85 14.96 -10.12
CA PHE A 32 -7.79 15.25 -8.69
C PHE A 32 -8.59 14.26 -7.81
N MET A 33 -9.57 13.56 -8.38
CA MET A 33 -10.38 12.58 -7.66
C MET A 33 -9.72 11.21 -7.58
N GLN A 34 -8.75 10.91 -8.45
CA GLN A 34 -8.08 9.61 -8.50
C GLN A 34 -7.51 9.20 -7.14
N PHE A 35 -6.92 10.15 -6.40
CA PHE A 35 -6.40 9.92 -5.06
C PHE A 35 -7.49 9.45 -4.08
N PHE A 36 -8.63 10.14 -4.02
CA PHE A 36 -9.72 9.77 -3.10
C PHE A 36 -10.41 8.46 -3.50
N ILE A 37 -10.56 8.24 -4.80
CA ILE A 37 -11.28 7.10 -5.37
C ILE A 37 -10.51 5.80 -5.16
N PHE A 38 -9.18 5.86 -5.18
CA PHE A 38 -8.31 4.73 -4.82
C PHE A 38 -8.63 4.09 -3.45
N PHE A 39 -9.26 4.85 -2.54
CA PHE A 39 -9.64 4.36 -1.21
C PHE A 39 -11.09 3.85 -1.09
N ILE A 40 -11.97 4.26 -1.99
CA ILE A 40 -13.43 4.08 -1.83
C ILE A 40 -14.00 3.10 -2.88
N TRP A 41 -13.31 2.90 -3.99
CA TRP A 41 -13.79 2.13 -5.13
C TRP A 41 -14.18 0.67 -4.83
N THR A 42 -13.59 0.02 -3.83
CA THR A 42 -13.85 -1.37 -3.47
C THR A 42 -15.09 -1.52 -2.57
N ILE A 43 -15.52 -0.43 -1.93
CA ILE A 43 -16.47 -0.46 -0.83
C ILE A 43 -17.88 -0.89 -1.26
N PRO A 44 -18.47 -0.38 -2.37
CA PRO A 44 -19.79 -0.84 -2.78
C PRO A 44 -19.83 -2.34 -3.05
N SER A 45 -18.77 -2.88 -3.67
CA SER A 45 -18.63 -4.31 -3.92
C SER A 45 -18.49 -5.12 -2.62
N VAL A 46 -17.72 -4.62 -1.64
CA VAL A 46 -17.64 -5.22 -0.29
C VAL A 46 -19.01 -5.26 0.38
N ILE A 47 -19.80 -4.18 0.30
CA ILE A 47 -21.13 -4.10 0.93
C ILE A 47 -22.07 -5.19 0.37
N VAL A 48 -22.07 -5.41 -0.95
CA VAL A 48 -22.89 -6.48 -1.55
C VAL A 48 -22.47 -7.85 -1.03
N ILE A 49 -21.17 -8.11 -0.96
CA ILE A 49 -20.67 -9.42 -0.52
C ILE A 49 -21.04 -9.67 0.94
N VAL A 50 -20.92 -8.66 1.81
CA VAL A 50 -21.27 -8.78 3.22
C VAL A 50 -22.77 -9.05 3.39
N ARG A 51 -23.63 -8.37 2.63
CA ARG A 51 -25.10 -8.49 2.75
C ARG A 51 -25.68 -9.72 2.07
N HIS A 52 -25.25 -10.01 0.84
CA HIS A 52 -25.90 -10.98 -0.05
C HIS A 52 -25.00 -12.17 -0.40
N GLY A 53 -23.75 -12.14 0.03
CA GLY A 53 -22.79 -13.21 -0.15
C GLY A 53 -21.93 -13.12 -1.42
N LEU A 54 -20.98 -14.05 -1.51
CA LEU A 54 -19.97 -14.06 -2.57
C LEU A 54 -20.54 -14.19 -3.98
N THR A 55 -21.60 -14.98 -4.16
CA THR A 55 -22.21 -15.21 -5.48
C THR A 55 -22.77 -13.91 -6.06
N VAL A 56 -23.56 -13.18 -5.27
CA VAL A 56 -24.13 -11.89 -5.68
C VAL A 56 -23.04 -10.83 -5.84
N GLY A 57 -22.02 -10.87 -4.97
CA GLY A 57 -20.84 -10.01 -5.10
C GLY A 57 -20.06 -10.22 -6.40
N LEU A 58 -19.78 -11.47 -6.78
CA LEU A 58 -19.11 -11.81 -8.03
C LEU A 58 -19.91 -11.33 -9.25
N ILE A 59 -21.23 -11.52 -9.24
CA ILE A 59 -22.12 -11.02 -10.30
C ILE A 59 -22.06 -9.49 -10.36
N SER A 60 -22.06 -8.81 -9.21
CA SER A 60 -21.96 -7.35 -9.13
C SER A 60 -20.61 -6.83 -9.67
N ILE A 61 -19.50 -7.46 -9.29
CA ILE A 61 -18.15 -7.12 -9.79
C ILE A 61 -18.06 -7.37 -11.29
N ALA A 62 -18.59 -8.49 -11.78
CA ALA A 62 -18.62 -8.80 -13.21
C ALA A 62 -19.44 -7.77 -14.00
N ALA A 63 -20.64 -7.42 -13.50
CA ALA A 63 -21.46 -6.38 -14.10
C ALA A 63 -20.75 -5.02 -14.13
N ALA A 64 -20.10 -4.61 -13.03
CA ALA A 64 -19.31 -3.39 -12.99
C ALA A 64 -18.14 -3.43 -14.00
N SER A 65 -17.45 -4.56 -14.10
CA SER A 65 -16.34 -4.74 -15.04
C SER A 65 -16.80 -4.65 -16.50
N ILE A 66 -17.98 -5.20 -16.83
CA ILE A 66 -18.59 -5.08 -18.16
C ILE A 66 -18.94 -3.62 -18.46
N LEU A 67 -19.52 -2.89 -17.50
CA LEU A 67 -19.82 -1.46 -17.69
C LEU A 67 -18.55 -0.64 -17.92
N ILE A 68 -17.49 -0.89 -17.13
CA ILE A 68 -16.19 -0.23 -17.31
C ILE A 68 -15.58 -0.60 -18.67
N PHE A 69 -15.73 -1.85 -19.13
CA PHE A 69 -15.27 -2.29 -20.45
C PHE A 69 -15.93 -1.47 -21.57
N MET A 70 -17.25 -1.30 -21.49
CA MET A 70 -18.02 -0.55 -22.48
C MET A 70 -17.69 0.94 -22.49
N LEU A 71 -17.38 1.53 -21.34
CA LEU A 71 -17.24 2.99 -21.18
C LEU A 71 -15.79 3.48 -21.23
N ALA A 72 -14.83 2.69 -20.71
CA ALA A 72 -13.43 3.07 -20.58
C ALA A 72 -12.46 2.09 -21.27
N GLY A 73 -12.99 1.06 -21.95
CA GLY A 73 -12.20 0.12 -22.75
C GLY A 73 -11.69 -1.11 -22.00
N PRO A 74 -11.11 -2.08 -22.75
CA PRO A 74 -10.75 -3.40 -22.24
C PRO A 74 -9.70 -3.38 -21.13
N LEU A 75 -8.66 -2.55 -21.30
CA LEU A 75 -7.56 -2.49 -20.34
C LEU A 75 -8.05 -1.96 -18.98
N SER A 76 -8.84 -0.88 -19.00
CA SER A 76 -9.45 -0.29 -17.80
C SER A 76 -10.34 -1.29 -17.05
N ALA A 77 -11.11 -2.11 -17.78
CA ALA A 77 -11.96 -3.13 -17.20
C ALA A 77 -11.16 -4.25 -16.53
N ILE A 78 -10.07 -4.71 -17.16
CA ILE A 78 -9.17 -5.72 -16.57
C ILE A 78 -8.50 -5.17 -15.32
N MET A 79 -8.00 -3.92 -15.37
CA MET A 79 -7.42 -3.23 -14.22
C MET A 79 -8.40 -3.16 -13.05
N ALA A 80 -9.63 -2.72 -13.32
CA ALA A 80 -10.70 -2.63 -12.34
C ALA A 80 -11.06 -4.02 -11.78
N ALA A 81 -11.27 -5.03 -12.63
CA ALA A 81 -11.63 -6.38 -12.21
C ALA A 81 -10.58 -7.00 -11.28
N ILE A 82 -9.29 -6.85 -11.62
CA ILE A 82 -8.19 -7.39 -10.81
C ILE A 82 -8.06 -6.62 -9.50
N GLN A 83 -7.97 -5.29 -9.52
CA GLN A 83 -7.72 -4.51 -8.30
C GLN A 83 -8.96 -4.42 -7.39
N ILE A 84 -10.12 -4.08 -7.95
CA ILE A 84 -11.37 -3.96 -7.19
C ILE A 84 -11.86 -5.33 -6.77
N GLY A 85 -11.91 -6.28 -7.71
CA GLY A 85 -12.48 -7.59 -7.47
C GLY A 85 -11.71 -8.39 -6.42
N SER A 86 -10.38 -8.44 -6.52
CA SER A 86 -9.56 -9.21 -5.57
C SER A 86 -9.73 -8.72 -4.12
N LEU A 87 -9.62 -7.42 -3.90
CA LEU A 87 -9.72 -6.84 -2.56
C LEU A 87 -11.17 -6.87 -2.02
N ALA A 88 -12.16 -6.62 -2.89
CA ALA A 88 -13.56 -6.68 -2.49
C ALA A 88 -13.98 -8.09 -2.07
N LEU A 89 -13.52 -9.13 -2.79
CA LEU A 89 -13.80 -10.52 -2.45
C LEU A 89 -13.20 -10.90 -1.10
N VAL A 90 -11.94 -10.56 -0.85
CA VAL A 90 -11.26 -10.87 0.42
C VAL A 90 -11.91 -10.15 1.59
N TYR A 91 -12.11 -8.84 1.49
CA TYR A 91 -12.70 -8.06 2.58
C TYR A 91 -14.17 -8.40 2.79
N GLY A 92 -14.93 -8.54 1.71
CA GLY A 92 -16.32 -8.97 1.79
C GLY A 92 -16.46 -10.33 2.47
N TYR A 93 -15.63 -11.31 2.09
CA TYR A 93 -15.62 -12.63 2.73
C TYR A 93 -15.19 -12.57 4.19
N ALA A 94 -14.09 -11.87 4.48
CA ALA A 94 -13.54 -11.77 5.82
C ALA A 94 -14.51 -11.09 6.79
N PHE A 95 -15.13 -9.98 6.39
CA PHE A 95 -16.13 -9.30 7.21
C PHE A 95 -17.39 -10.13 7.40
N ARG A 96 -17.88 -10.81 6.35
CA ARG A 96 -19.04 -11.68 6.45
C ARG A 96 -18.84 -12.84 7.44
N ASN A 97 -17.62 -13.36 7.52
CA ASN A 97 -17.27 -14.46 8.43
C ASN A 97 -16.68 -14.00 9.77
N GLY A 98 -16.70 -12.70 10.08
CA GLY A 98 -16.23 -12.17 11.37
C GLY A 98 -14.73 -12.35 11.62
N TRP A 99 -13.90 -12.32 10.58
CA TRP A 99 -12.45 -12.41 10.73
C TRP A 99 -11.89 -11.23 11.52
N LYS A 100 -10.89 -11.48 12.37
CA LYS A 100 -10.18 -10.42 13.11
C LYS A 100 -9.58 -9.40 12.15
N ALA A 101 -9.65 -8.11 12.50
CA ALA A 101 -9.20 -7.02 11.64
C ALA A 101 -7.74 -7.17 11.16
N ALA A 102 -6.83 -7.64 12.03
CA ALA A 102 -5.44 -7.88 11.67
C ALA A 102 -5.29 -9.02 10.63
N SER A 103 -6.06 -10.10 10.77
CA SER A 103 -6.08 -11.20 9.80
C SER A 103 -6.66 -10.75 8.47
N THR A 104 -7.73 -9.94 8.50
CA THR A 104 -8.31 -9.32 7.30
C THR A 104 -7.31 -8.42 6.60
N LEU A 105 -6.57 -7.58 7.34
CA LEU A 105 -5.52 -6.72 6.79
C LEU A 105 -4.40 -7.53 6.12
N LEU A 106 -3.91 -8.58 6.79
CA LEU A 106 -2.85 -9.44 6.24
C LEU A 106 -3.31 -10.14 4.96
N ALA A 107 -4.52 -10.70 4.94
CA ALA A 107 -5.09 -11.32 3.75
C ALA A 107 -5.25 -10.30 2.60
N GLY A 108 -5.75 -9.10 2.92
CA GLY A 108 -5.87 -8.01 1.95
C GLY A 108 -4.53 -7.56 1.39
N ALA A 109 -3.51 -7.42 2.23
CA ALA A 109 -2.16 -7.06 1.81
C ALA A 109 -1.56 -8.11 0.87
N ILE A 110 -1.64 -9.40 1.23
CA ILE A 110 -1.13 -10.49 0.38
C ILE A 110 -1.84 -10.50 -0.96
N ILE A 111 -3.17 -10.40 -0.96
CA ILE A 111 -3.97 -10.42 -2.19
C ILE A 111 -3.76 -9.18 -3.02
N MET A 112 -3.62 -8.00 -2.42
CA MET A 112 -3.38 -6.76 -3.17
C MET A 112 -1.99 -6.76 -3.81
N VAL A 113 -0.95 -7.23 -3.11
CA VAL A 113 0.38 -7.41 -3.70
C VAL A 113 0.33 -8.41 -4.86
N GLY A 114 -0.33 -9.56 -4.67
CA GLY A 114 -0.52 -10.56 -5.73
C GLY A 114 -1.31 -10.02 -6.92
N ALA A 115 -2.40 -9.30 -6.68
CA ALA A 115 -3.23 -8.67 -7.70
C ALA A 115 -2.48 -7.59 -8.48
N THR A 116 -1.61 -6.83 -7.80
CA THR A 116 -0.76 -5.83 -8.46
C THR A 116 0.28 -6.51 -9.36
N LEU A 117 0.89 -7.61 -8.90
CA LEU A 117 1.81 -8.41 -9.73
C LEU A 117 1.11 -9.07 -10.92
N LEU A 118 -0.08 -9.62 -10.70
CA LEU A 118 -0.92 -10.18 -11.75
C LEU A 118 -1.28 -9.11 -12.80
N LEU A 119 -1.64 -7.92 -12.33
CA LEU A 119 -1.97 -6.81 -13.22
C LEU A 119 -0.77 -6.38 -14.04
N TYR A 120 0.39 -6.22 -13.40
CA TYR A 120 1.64 -5.92 -14.08
C TYR A 120 1.93 -6.93 -15.19
N TYR A 121 1.85 -8.22 -14.87
CA TYR A 121 2.08 -9.29 -15.85
C TYR A 121 1.06 -9.26 -16.99
N THR A 122 -0.21 -8.98 -16.68
CA THR A 122 -1.29 -8.86 -17.67
C THR A 122 -1.04 -7.68 -18.62
N VAL A 123 -0.65 -6.52 -18.10
CA VAL A 123 -0.29 -5.34 -18.91
C VAL A 123 0.88 -5.68 -19.82
N PHE A 124 1.92 -6.32 -19.29
CA PHE A 124 3.08 -6.76 -20.06
C PHE A 124 2.69 -7.68 -21.23
N LEU A 125 1.81 -8.66 -21.01
CA LEU A 125 1.33 -9.56 -22.06
C LEU A 125 0.55 -8.84 -23.17
N ILE A 126 -0.22 -7.80 -22.81
CA ILE A 126 -1.07 -7.08 -23.77
C ILE A 126 -0.26 -6.06 -24.58
N THR A 127 0.63 -5.30 -23.93
CA THR A 127 1.35 -4.19 -24.57
C THR A 127 2.73 -4.58 -25.07
N GLY A 128 3.29 -5.70 -24.60
CA GLY A 128 4.69 -6.08 -24.81
C GLY A 128 5.69 -5.20 -24.05
N ILE A 129 5.22 -4.20 -23.30
CA ILE A 129 6.09 -3.26 -22.58
C ILE A 129 6.51 -3.88 -21.26
N ASN A 130 7.78 -4.25 -21.15
CA ASN A 130 8.37 -4.70 -19.90
C ASN A 130 8.62 -3.50 -18.98
N ASN A 131 7.63 -3.07 -18.18
CA ASN A 131 7.84 -1.93 -17.26
C ASN A 131 8.83 -2.23 -16.12
N LEU A 132 9.29 -3.48 -15.95
CA LEU A 132 10.41 -3.80 -15.06
C LEU A 132 11.76 -3.38 -15.66
N ASN A 133 11.83 -3.19 -16.98
CA ASN A 133 12.99 -2.59 -17.63
C ASN A 133 12.87 -1.06 -17.65
N ILE A 134 12.68 -0.45 -16.47
CA ILE A 134 12.66 1.01 -16.29
C ILE A 134 13.93 1.63 -16.90
N PHE A 135 15.04 0.88 -16.91
CA PHE A 135 16.28 1.30 -17.54
C PHE A 135 16.16 1.54 -19.05
N SER A 136 15.31 0.80 -19.77
CA SER A 136 15.05 1.11 -21.19
C SER A 136 14.30 2.42 -21.41
N GLN A 137 13.56 2.89 -20.40
CA GLN A 137 12.88 4.20 -20.40
C GLN A 137 13.79 5.32 -19.87
N LEU A 138 14.99 4.99 -19.38
CA LEU A 138 15.94 5.97 -18.84
C LEU A 138 16.24 7.07 -19.85
N ASN A 139 16.48 6.72 -21.12
CA ASN A 139 16.86 7.70 -22.14
C ASN A 139 15.75 8.73 -22.41
N GLU A 140 14.48 8.33 -22.27
CA GLU A 140 13.32 9.21 -22.45
C GLU A 140 13.22 10.25 -21.31
N VAL A 141 13.74 9.93 -20.13
CA VAL A 141 13.75 10.84 -18.97
C VAL A 141 15.07 11.60 -18.84
N LEU A 142 16.19 10.97 -19.23
CA LEU A 142 17.54 11.48 -19.02
C LEU A 142 17.80 12.75 -19.84
N GLU A 143 17.55 12.72 -21.15
CA GLU A 143 17.85 13.88 -22.01
C GLU A 143 17.05 15.13 -21.62
N PRO A 144 15.72 15.06 -21.42
CA PRO A 144 14.95 16.22 -20.97
C PRO A 144 15.40 16.75 -19.60
N THR A 145 15.80 15.85 -18.69
CA THR A 145 16.31 16.24 -17.37
C THR A 145 17.65 16.97 -17.48
N ILE A 146 18.57 16.47 -18.32
CA ILE A 146 19.86 17.12 -18.56
C ILE A 146 19.66 18.49 -19.22
N GLU A 147 18.78 18.60 -20.21
CA GLU A 147 18.47 19.87 -20.85
C GLU A 147 17.87 20.87 -19.86
N MET A 148 16.93 20.44 -19.03
CA MET A 148 16.39 21.26 -17.94
C MET A 148 17.49 21.74 -16.99
N TYR A 149 18.43 20.86 -16.59
CA TYR A 149 19.51 21.21 -15.67
C TYR A 149 20.52 22.18 -16.30
N LYS A 150 20.74 22.08 -17.63
CA LYS A 150 21.50 23.08 -18.40
C LYS A 150 20.78 24.42 -18.41
N ASN A 151 19.48 24.44 -18.69
CA ASN A 151 18.66 25.65 -18.74
C ASN A 151 18.57 26.36 -17.37
N LEU A 152 18.63 25.60 -16.26
CA LEU A 152 18.69 26.12 -14.90
C LEU A 152 20.09 26.55 -14.45
N GLY A 153 21.13 26.36 -15.29
CA GLY A 153 22.52 26.69 -14.95
C GLY A 153 23.12 25.81 -13.84
N ILE A 154 22.55 24.62 -13.62
CA ILE A 154 23.03 23.65 -12.61
C ILE A 154 24.27 22.93 -13.15
N ILE A 155 24.28 22.57 -14.43
CA ILE A 155 25.45 22.02 -15.12
C ILE A 155 26.38 23.19 -15.45
N ASP A 156 27.37 23.38 -14.59
CA ASP A 156 28.36 24.43 -14.70
C ASP A 156 29.75 23.81 -14.48
N PRO A 157 30.54 23.63 -15.55
CA PRO A 157 31.90 23.11 -15.46
C PRO A 157 32.79 23.95 -14.53
N ALA A 158 32.53 25.25 -14.36
CA ALA A 158 33.29 26.11 -13.45
C ALA A 158 33.01 25.80 -11.97
N LYS A 159 31.86 25.18 -11.66
CA LYS A 159 31.51 24.66 -10.33
C LYS A 159 31.87 23.19 -10.14
N GLY A 160 32.57 22.59 -11.11
CA GLY A 160 32.92 21.16 -11.12
C GLY A 160 31.75 20.23 -11.41
N ILE A 161 30.58 20.75 -11.80
CA ILE A 161 29.40 19.95 -12.12
C ILE A 161 29.37 19.76 -13.64
N THR A 162 29.93 18.65 -14.09
CA THR A 162 29.92 18.28 -15.51
C THR A 162 28.63 17.54 -15.86
N GLU A 163 28.23 17.63 -17.12
CA GLU A 163 27.11 16.85 -17.64
C GLU A 163 27.29 15.35 -17.39
N GLY A 164 28.51 14.83 -17.59
CA GLY A 164 28.84 13.43 -17.33
C GLY A 164 28.58 13.01 -15.88
N ALA A 165 28.96 13.86 -14.91
CA ALA A 165 28.70 13.60 -13.49
C ALA A 165 27.19 13.56 -13.19
N VAL A 166 26.42 14.51 -13.74
CA VAL A 166 24.95 14.52 -13.56
C VAL A 166 24.30 13.28 -14.19
N ARG A 167 24.73 12.89 -15.40
CA ARG A 167 24.26 11.67 -16.07
C ARG A 167 24.54 10.41 -15.24
N GLU A 168 25.75 10.28 -14.69
CA GLU A 168 26.12 9.15 -13.84
C GLU A 168 25.26 9.09 -12.57
N ILE A 169 25.01 10.24 -11.94
CA ILE A 169 24.14 10.35 -10.77
C ILE A 169 22.72 9.86 -11.12
N ILE A 170 22.13 10.36 -12.20
CA ILE A 170 20.78 9.95 -12.64
C ILE A 170 20.75 8.44 -12.94
N GLN A 171 21.75 7.93 -13.66
CA GLN A 171 21.87 6.49 -13.97
C GLN A 171 21.92 5.63 -12.71
N LYS A 172 22.73 5.99 -11.71
CA LYS A 172 22.81 5.29 -10.42
C LYS A 172 21.48 5.32 -9.68
N TYR A 173 20.77 6.44 -9.68
CA TYR A 173 19.44 6.53 -9.09
C TYR A 173 18.44 5.58 -9.76
N PHE A 174 18.41 5.53 -11.09
CA PHE A 174 17.52 4.62 -11.83
C PHE A 174 17.86 3.14 -11.62
N GLN A 175 19.16 2.81 -11.53
CA GLN A 175 19.60 1.46 -11.17
C GLN A 175 19.11 1.08 -9.77
N LEU A 176 19.25 1.99 -8.79
CA LEU A 176 18.75 1.79 -7.43
C LEU A 176 17.22 1.62 -7.39
N LEU A 177 16.48 2.45 -8.14
CA LEU A 177 15.02 2.34 -8.23
C LEU A 177 14.59 1.00 -8.83
N THR A 178 15.25 0.55 -9.90
CA THR A 178 14.98 -0.76 -10.52
C THR A 178 15.30 -1.91 -9.56
N TYR A 179 16.42 -1.80 -8.83
CA TYR A 179 16.87 -2.76 -7.84
C TYR A 179 15.90 -2.88 -6.64
N LEU A 180 15.27 -1.78 -6.21
CA LEU A 180 14.32 -1.73 -5.08
C LEU A 180 12.84 -1.71 -5.52
N PHE A 181 12.59 -1.81 -6.82
CA PHE A 181 11.25 -1.74 -7.39
C PHE A 181 10.27 -2.74 -6.79
N PRO A 182 10.64 -4.03 -6.56
CA PRO A 182 9.72 -5.00 -5.96
C PRO A 182 9.19 -4.54 -4.59
N ALA A 183 10.05 -3.97 -3.75
CA ALA A 183 9.66 -3.46 -2.45
C ALA A 183 8.75 -2.24 -2.55
N PHE A 184 9.02 -1.28 -3.44
CA PHE A 184 8.10 -0.15 -3.69
C PHE A 184 6.71 -0.63 -4.12
N PHE A 185 6.66 -1.62 -5.01
CA PHE A 185 5.42 -2.24 -5.45
C PHE A 185 4.67 -2.91 -4.30
N ALA A 186 5.36 -3.72 -3.50
CA ALA A 186 4.76 -4.38 -2.35
C ALA A 186 4.27 -3.37 -1.29
N MET A 187 5.02 -2.30 -1.03
CA MET A 187 4.58 -1.22 -0.12
C MET A 187 3.31 -0.53 -0.62
N ALA A 188 3.22 -0.24 -1.92
CA ALA A 188 2.02 0.36 -2.50
C ALA A 188 0.80 -0.55 -2.33
N GLY A 189 0.95 -1.86 -2.56
CA GLY A 189 -0.10 -2.85 -2.34
C GLY A 189 -0.55 -2.94 -0.87
N ILE A 190 0.40 -3.01 0.06
CA ILE A 190 0.13 -3.05 1.51
C ILE A 190 -0.59 -1.76 1.97
N ALA A 191 -0.11 -0.60 1.51
CA ALA A 191 -0.72 0.69 1.83
C ALA A 191 -2.15 0.77 1.29
N SER A 192 -2.37 0.33 0.04
CA SER A 192 -3.70 0.28 -0.57
C SER A 192 -4.65 -0.63 0.21
N ALA A 193 -4.19 -1.83 0.60
CA ALA A 193 -4.95 -2.75 1.42
C ALA A 193 -5.35 -2.12 2.76
N TYR A 194 -4.41 -1.51 3.47
CA TYR A 194 -4.69 -0.82 4.73
C TYR A 194 -5.73 0.30 4.58
N LEU A 195 -5.56 1.18 3.59
CA LEU A 195 -6.44 2.33 3.38
C LEU A 195 -7.85 1.91 2.98
N ASN A 196 -7.97 0.90 2.11
CA ASN A 196 -9.27 0.33 1.74
C ASN A 196 -9.94 -0.37 2.93
N LEU A 197 -9.18 -1.07 3.79
CA LEU A 197 -9.73 -1.70 5.00
C LEU A 197 -10.29 -0.64 5.95
N PHE A 198 -9.50 0.40 6.21
CA PHE A 198 -9.89 1.50 7.09
C PHE A 198 -11.15 2.21 6.57
N ALA A 199 -11.20 2.50 5.27
CA ALA A 199 -12.36 3.12 4.64
C ALA A 199 -13.58 2.18 4.68
N ALA A 200 -13.41 0.89 4.37
CA ALA A 200 -14.48 -0.10 4.43
C ALA A 200 -15.06 -0.23 5.84
N GLN A 201 -14.22 -0.35 6.88
CA GLN A 201 -14.67 -0.41 8.28
C GLN A 201 -15.51 0.82 8.65
N LYS A 202 -15.03 2.03 8.31
CA LYS A 202 -15.73 3.28 8.61
C LYS A 202 -17.09 3.38 7.90
N ILE A 203 -17.15 2.99 6.63
CA ILE A 203 -18.39 3.04 5.84
C ILE A 203 -19.36 1.95 6.29
N LEU A 204 -18.92 0.70 6.46
CA LEU A 204 -19.77 -0.41 6.92
C LEU A 204 -20.42 -0.11 8.26
N HIS A 205 -19.66 0.45 9.21
CA HIS A 205 -20.20 0.86 10.50
C HIS A 205 -21.27 1.95 10.37
N ARG A 206 -21.09 2.92 9.45
CA ARG A 206 -22.11 3.94 9.13
C ARG A 206 -23.39 3.34 8.54
N PHE A 207 -23.30 2.18 7.87
CA PHE A 207 -24.44 1.43 7.36
C PHE A 207 -25.05 0.46 8.40
N GLY A 208 -24.61 0.53 9.67
CA GLY A 208 -25.11 -0.33 10.75
C GLY A 208 -24.62 -1.78 10.66
N ILE A 209 -23.57 -2.04 9.88
CA ILE A 209 -22.95 -3.37 9.77
C ILE A 209 -21.79 -3.41 10.76
N ASP A 210 -21.92 -4.26 11.78
CA ASP A 210 -20.84 -4.47 12.74
C ASP A 210 -19.71 -5.27 12.09
N VAL A 211 -18.50 -4.73 12.15
CA VAL A 211 -17.30 -5.35 11.58
C VAL A 211 -16.13 -5.19 12.55
N PRO A 212 -15.24 -6.20 12.66
CA PRO A 212 -14.07 -6.08 13.50
C PRO A 212 -13.19 -4.89 13.07
N ILE A 213 -12.93 -3.98 14.01
CA ILE A 213 -12.10 -2.78 13.81
C ILE A 213 -10.64 -3.05 14.22
N LEU A 214 -9.71 -2.33 13.58
CA LEU A 214 -8.32 -2.33 14.03
C LEU A 214 -8.21 -1.69 15.43
N PRO A 215 -7.27 -2.15 16.27
CA PRO A 215 -7.00 -1.50 17.54
C PRO A 215 -6.55 -0.04 17.31
N GLN A 216 -6.73 0.78 18.33
CA GLN A 216 -6.24 2.16 18.31
C GLN A 216 -4.74 2.18 18.00
N PHE A 217 -4.29 3.17 17.23
CA PHE A 217 -2.90 3.26 16.76
C PHE A 217 -1.85 3.08 17.86
N ARG A 218 -2.09 3.62 19.07
CA ARG A 218 -1.22 3.48 20.25
C ARG A 218 -1.05 2.06 20.79
N HIS A 219 -1.89 1.12 20.36
CA HIS A 219 -1.85 -0.29 20.75
C HIS A 219 -1.40 -1.20 19.60
N TRP A 220 -0.97 -0.63 18.47
CA TRP A 220 -0.44 -1.43 17.38
C TRP A 220 0.85 -2.11 17.81
N ASN A 221 0.80 -3.44 17.87
CA ASN A 221 1.92 -4.31 18.14
C ASN A 221 1.99 -5.39 17.06
N LEU A 222 3.18 -5.94 16.88
CA LEU A 222 3.40 -7.12 16.05
C LEU A 222 4.04 -8.21 16.91
N PRO A 223 3.80 -9.49 16.56
CA PRO A 223 4.38 -10.59 17.31
C PRO A 223 5.90 -10.66 17.07
N TRP A 224 6.63 -11.12 18.09
CA TRP A 224 8.10 -11.15 18.12
C TRP A 224 8.73 -11.91 16.93
N TRP A 225 8.05 -12.93 16.41
CA TRP A 225 8.55 -13.74 15.29
C TRP A 225 8.68 -12.95 13.99
N VAL A 226 8.04 -11.77 13.88
CA VAL A 226 8.20 -10.87 12.72
C VAL A 226 9.65 -10.42 12.56
N VAL A 227 10.43 -10.35 13.65
CA VAL A 227 11.86 -10.02 13.59
C VAL A 227 12.64 -10.98 12.68
N TRP A 228 12.23 -12.25 12.57
CA TRP A 228 12.91 -13.20 11.70
C TRP A 228 12.91 -12.78 10.24
N GLY A 229 11.87 -12.09 9.76
CA GLY A 229 11.88 -11.59 8.38
C GLY A 229 12.89 -10.46 8.16
N LEU A 230 13.17 -9.64 9.19
CA LEU A 230 14.27 -8.66 9.12
C LEU A 230 15.63 -9.38 9.10
N ILE A 231 15.80 -10.39 9.97
CA ILE A 231 17.02 -11.19 10.04
C ILE A 231 17.28 -11.92 8.72
N THR A 232 16.26 -12.50 8.09
CA THR A 232 16.42 -13.14 6.77
C THR A 232 16.76 -12.12 5.69
N GLY A 233 16.14 -10.94 5.70
CA GLY A 233 16.50 -9.84 4.78
C GLY A 233 17.97 -9.43 4.90
N LEU A 234 18.44 -9.22 6.13
CA LEU A 234 19.85 -8.93 6.42
C LEU A 234 20.78 -10.07 5.99
N GLY A 235 20.41 -11.31 6.35
CA GLY A 235 21.18 -12.50 6.01
C GLY A 235 21.33 -12.68 4.50
N LEU A 236 20.24 -12.52 3.74
CA LEU A 236 20.26 -12.57 2.28
C LEU A 236 21.11 -11.42 1.71
N ASN A 237 20.98 -10.20 2.23
CA ASN A 237 21.78 -9.09 1.72
C ASN A 237 23.29 -9.32 1.90
N LEU A 238 23.70 -9.76 3.09
CA LEU A 238 25.11 -10.06 3.40
C LEU A 238 25.62 -11.25 2.60
N ALA A 239 24.83 -12.32 2.50
CA ALA A 239 25.15 -13.51 1.72
C ALA A 239 25.32 -13.20 0.22
N GLY A 240 24.42 -12.38 -0.33
CA GLY A 240 24.48 -11.91 -1.71
C GLY A 240 25.78 -11.14 -1.99
N LYS A 241 26.14 -10.19 -1.12
CA LYS A 241 27.41 -9.44 -1.22
C LYS A 241 28.63 -10.34 -1.10
N TYR A 242 28.62 -11.27 -0.15
CA TYR A 242 29.75 -12.17 0.09
C TYR A 242 30.00 -13.13 -1.07
N TRP A 243 28.94 -13.70 -1.66
CA TRP A 243 29.03 -14.62 -2.79
C TRP A 243 28.98 -13.92 -4.16
N GLY A 244 28.85 -12.59 -4.21
CA GLY A 244 28.70 -11.83 -5.46
C GLY A 244 27.41 -12.17 -6.23
N ASN A 245 26.35 -12.64 -5.55
CA ASN A 245 25.09 -13.02 -6.17
C ASN A 245 24.08 -11.87 -6.10
N TYR A 246 23.88 -11.19 -7.24
CA TYR A 246 22.99 -10.05 -7.41
C TYR A 246 21.54 -10.33 -6.96
N ILE A 247 20.97 -11.49 -7.31
CA ILE A 247 19.57 -11.81 -7.00
C ILE A 247 19.38 -11.97 -5.49
N ILE A 248 20.29 -12.67 -4.83
CA ILE A 248 20.25 -12.88 -3.37
C ILE A 248 20.40 -11.54 -2.64
N GLU A 249 21.32 -10.69 -3.10
CA GLU A 249 21.50 -9.35 -2.54
C GLU A 249 20.24 -8.49 -2.68
N MET A 250 19.65 -8.49 -3.88
CA MET A 250 18.43 -7.76 -4.24
C MET A 250 17.26 -8.18 -3.37
N LEU A 251 17.04 -9.48 -3.19
CA LEU A 251 15.97 -10.00 -2.32
C LEU A 251 16.16 -9.51 -0.88
N GLY A 252 17.38 -9.58 -0.35
CA GLY A 252 17.70 -9.08 0.98
C GLY A 252 17.42 -7.59 1.14
N SER A 253 17.88 -6.75 0.19
CA SER A 253 17.65 -5.31 0.22
C SER A 253 16.17 -4.95 0.13
N ASN A 254 15.39 -5.65 -0.70
CA ASN A 254 13.96 -5.41 -0.84
C ASN A 254 13.21 -5.77 0.45
N ILE A 255 13.53 -6.90 1.09
CA ILE A 255 12.94 -7.26 2.39
C ILE A 255 13.27 -6.19 3.43
N MET A 256 14.53 -5.76 3.52
CA MET A 256 14.93 -4.71 4.47
C MET A 256 14.18 -3.39 4.23
N LEU A 257 13.99 -3.00 2.96
CA LEU A 257 13.22 -1.80 2.61
C LEU A 257 11.75 -1.90 3.03
N LEU A 258 11.13 -3.08 2.96
CA LEU A 258 9.76 -3.30 3.45
C LEU A 258 9.65 -3.13 4.97
N TYR A 259 10.67 -3.53 5.72
CA TYR A 259 10.68 -3.45 7.17
C TYR A 259 10.84 -2.02 7.68
N MET A 260 11.58 -1.15 6.97
CA MET A 260 11.83 0.23 7.40
C MET A 260 10.56 1.03 7.77
N PRO A 261 9.57 1.19 6.88
CA PRO A 261 8.35 1.92 7.22
C PRO A 261 7.52 1.20 8.28
N MET A 262 7.53 -0.14 8.31
CA MET A 262 6.82 -0.92 9.33
C MET A 262 7.37 -0.63 10.74
N LEU A 263 8.69 -0.69 10.90
CA LEU A 263 9.37 -0.41 12.16
C LEU A 263 9.20 1.05 12.57
N PHE A 264 9.28 1.98 11.61
CA PHE A 264 9.01 3.40 11.84
C PHE A 264 7.59 3.63 12.39
N ILE A 265 6.57 3.01 11.78
CA ILE A 265 5.17 3.10 12.22
C ILE A 265 5.00 2.48 13.63
N LEU A 266 5.68 1.37 13.92
CA LEU A 266 5.68 0.80 15.27
C LEU A 266 6.35 1.73 16.28
N GLY A 267 7.48 2.36 15.94
CA GLY A 267 8.12 3.36 16.79
C GLY A 267 7.19 4.54 17.09
N LEU A 268 6.48 5.06 16.08
CA LEU A 268 5.45 6.08 16.28
C LEU A 268 4.33 5.61 17.20
N SER A 269 3.92 4.35 17.09
CA SER A 269 2.92 3.74 17.96
C SER A 269 3.38 3.69 19.43
N VAL A 270 4.66 3.39 19.68
CA VAL A 270 5.28 3.42 21.02
C VAL A 270 5.30 4.85 21.58
N ILE A 271 5.73 5.84 20.79
CA ILE A 271 5.70 7.25 21.21
C ILE A 271 4.27 7.66 21.58
N MET A 272 3.28 7.31 20.76
CA MET A 272 1.88 7.65 21.01
C MET A 272 1.32 6.98 22.27
N PHE A 273 1.74 5.76 22.58
CA PHE A 273 1.40 5.07 23.83
C PHE A 273 1.91 5.85 25.05
N TYR A 274 3.21 6.17 25.08
CA TYR A 274 3.81 6.88 26.21
C TYR A 274 3.37 8.35 26.32
N TYR A 275 3.16 9.02 25.19
CA TYR A 275 2.55 10.34 25.16
C TYR A 275 1.20 10.33 25.87
N HIS A 276 0.33 9.36 25.55
CA HIS A 276 -0.98 9.31 26.19
C HIS A 276 -0.92 8.93 27.67
N LYS A 277 -0.03 8.00 28.02
CA LYS A 277 0.13 7.50 29.39
C LYS A 277 0.66 8.57 30.36
N TYR A 278 1.60 9.39 29.93
CA TYR A 278 2.32 10.32 30.83
C TYR A 278 2.17 11.80 30.48
N LEU A 279 1.88 12.15 29.23
CA LEU A 279 1.97 13.53 28.72
C LEU A 279 0.64 14.07 28.17
N SER A 280 -0.45 13.31 28.24
CA SER A 280 -1.74 13.65 27.60
C SER A 280 -2.33 14.99 28.06
N GLY A 281 -2.02 15.44 29.28
CA GLY A 281 -2.48 16.72 29.82
C GLY A 281 -1.70 17.95 29.32
N GLN A 282 -0.59 17.78 28.60
CA GLN A 282 0.32 18.87 28.26
C GLN A 282 0.28 19.20 26.76
N VAL A 283 -0.47 20.25 26.41
CA VAL A 283 -0.72 20.69 25.03
C VAL A 283 0.57 20.97 24.25
N ILE A 284 1.63 21.42 24.92
CA ILE A 284 2.91 21.74 24.27
C ILE A 284 3.51 20.53 23.53
N TYR A 285 3.43 19.33 24.11
CA TYR A 285 3.95 18.11 23.50
C TYR A 285 3.14 17.64 22.30
N ARG A 286 1.86 18.04 22.20
CA ARG A 286 1.00 17.73 21.05
C ARG A 286 1.51 18.38 19.76
N ILE A 287 2.19 19.52 19.87
CA ILE A 287 2.77 20.26 18.74
C ILE A 287 4.26 19.95 18.61
N MET A 288 4.99 19.91 19.73
CA MET A 288 6.44 19.74 19.74
C MET A 288 6.89 18.37 19.21
N ILE A 289 6.20 17.28 19.56
CA ILE A 289 6.58 15.93 19.13
C ILE A 289 6.45 15.78 17.60
N PRO A 290 5.30 16.08 16.97
CA PRO A 290 5.21 16.05 15.50
C PRO A 290 6.18 17.01 14.81
N PHE A 291 6.38 18.21 15.37
CA PHE A 291 7.31 19.19 14.82
C PHE A 291 8.75 18.65 14.79
N LEU A 292 9.21 18.05 15.90
CA LEU A 292 10.55 17.47 16.00
C LEU A 292 10.72 16.28 15.04
N ILE A 293 9.72 15.41 14.95
CA ILE A 293 9.72 14.29 14.00
C ILE A 293 9.84 14.78 12.55
N PHE A 294 9.10 15.84 12.18
CA PHE A 294 9.11 16.36 10.82
C PHE A 294 10.41 17.10 10.49
N PHE A 295 10.89 17.97 11.39
CA PHE A 295 12.08 18.80 11.13
C PHE A 295 13.37 17.98 11.20
N MET A 296 13.41 16.93 12.02
CA MET A 296 14.53 15.99 12.14
C MET A 296 14.23 14.66 11.45
N LEU A 297 13.55 14.68 10.29
CA LEU A 297 13.02 13.47 9.66
C LEU A 297 14.05 12.33 9.51
N PRO A 298 15.26 12.55 8.96
CA PRO A 298 16.21 11.44 8.76
C PRO A 298 16.61 10.77 10.09
N TYR A 299 16.89 11.57 11.12
CA TYR A 299 17.26 11.08 12.45
C TYR A 299 16.07 10.44 13.16
N SER A 300 14.89 11.04 13.06
CA SER A 300 13.66 10.53 13.65
C SER A 300 13.29 9.20 13.03
N THR A 301 13.42 9.03 11.71
CA THR A 301 13.17 7.76 11.03
C THR A 301 14.09 6.67 11.59
N MET A 302 15.38 6.94 11.73
CA MET A 302 16.31 5.96 12.29
C MET A 302 15.98 5.60 13.75
N LEU A 303 15.79 6.60 14.61
CA LEU A 303 15.50 6.41 16.04
C LEU A 303 14.17 5.67 16.24
N LEU A 304 13.13 6.04 15.49
CA LEU A 304 11.81 5.41 15.57
C LEU A 304 11.84 3.97 15.05
N SER A 305 12.57 3.69 13.98
CA SER A 305 12.74 2.32 13.50
C SER A 305 13.47 1.44 14.52
N ILE A 306 14.48 1.98 15.21
CA ILE A 306 15.15 1.27 16.32
C ILE A 306 14.16 1.04 17.47
N LEU A 307 13.40 2.06 17.88
CA LEU A 307 12.38 1.93 18.93
C LEU A 307 11.34 0.86 18.58
N GLY A 308 10.86 0.86 17.34
CA GLY A 308 9.91 -0.13 16.83
C GLY A 308 10.48 -1.54 16.81
N LEU A 309 11.77 -1.69 16.44
CA LEU A 309 12.47 -2.97 16.49
C LEU A 309 12.61 -3.48 17.93
N LEU A 310 12.98 -2.61 18.86
CA LEU A 310 13.10 -2.97 20.28
C LEU A 310 11.74 -3.38 20.88
N ASP A 311 10.65 -2.73 20.47
CA ASP A 311 9.29 -3.10 20.92
C ASP A 311 8.89 -4.53 20.48
N LEU A 312 9.42 -5.04 19.36
CA LEU A 312 9.20 -6.43 18.94
C LEU A 312 9.86 -7.44 19.89
N PHE A 313 11.02 -7.11 20.46
CA PHE A 313 11.75 -7.98 21.39
C PHE A 313 11.23 -7.87 22.82
N PHE A 314 11.10 -6.64 23.31
CA PHE A 314 10.84 -6.37 24.73
C PHE A 314 9.36 -6.17 25.05
N ASN A 315 8.54 -5.85 24.04
CA ASN A 315 7.11 -5.55 24.19
C ASN A 315 6.86 -4.61 25.38
N TYR A 316 7.40 -3.39 25.27
CA TYR A 316 7.45 -2.42 26.37
C TYR A 316 6.06 -2.09 26.95
N ARG A 317 5.01 -2.28 26.13
CA ARG A 317 3.61 -2.01 26.50
C ARG A 317 3.05 -3.10 27.42
N ARG A 318 3.38 -4.38 27.20
CA ARG A 318 3.01 -5.48 28.10
C ARG A 318 3.70 -5.40 29.46
N LEU A 319 4.97 -4.98 29.46
CA LEU A 319 5.73 -4.75 30.71
C LEU A 319 5.12 -3.63 31.57
N SER A 320 4.25 -2.81 30.97
CA SER A 320 3.65 -1.64 31.62
C SER A 320 2.26 -1.89 32.24
N GLY A 321 1.75 -3.12 32.19
CA GLY A 321 0.63 -3.61 33.01
C GLY A 321 -0.78 -3.57 32.42
N GLU A 322 -0.99 -3.26 31.14
CA GLU A 322 -2.34 -3.20 30.54
C GLU A 322 -2.51 -4.30 29.45
N ASN A 323 -3.47 -5.20 29.67
CA ASN A 323 -4.22 -5.92 28.63
C ASN A 323 -5.71 -5.77 28.93
#